data_AF-A0A355WAV9-F1
#
_entry.id   AF-A0A355WAV9-F1
#
_cell.length_a   1.000
_cell.length_b   1.000
_cell.length_c   1.000
_cell.angle_alpha   90.00
_cell.angle_beta   90.00
_cell.angle_gamma   90.00
#
_symmetry.space_group_name_H-M   'P 1'
#
loop_
_entity.id
_entity.type
_entity.pdbx_description
1 polymer ?
#
loop_
_entity_poly.entity_id
_entity_poly.type
_entity_poly.pdbx_seq_one_letter_code
_entity_poly.pdbx_strand_id
1 'polypeptide(L)' 'MAATIKDVAKAANVSPSTVSRVLSDNEKISPETKERVLNIVKELHYHPNITARNL' A
#
# COMPACT_ATOMS: atom_id res chain seq x y z
N MET A 1 10.73 -0.91 14.33
CA MET A 1 10.33 0.00 13.24
C MET A 1 9.09 -0.57 12.57
N ALA A 2 7.95 0.13 12.60
CA ALA A 2 6.82 -0.24 11.77
C ALA A 2 7.11 0.25 10.34
N ALA A 3 6.94 -0.60 9.33
CA ALA A 3 6.99 -0.16 7.94
C ALA A 3 5.95 0.94 7.74
N THR A 4 6.30 1.96 6.96
CA THR A 4 5.37 3.04 6.62
C THR A 4 4.89 2.90 5.18
N ILE A 5 3.81 3.60 4.83
CA ILE A 5 3.33 3.67 3.44
C ILE A 5 4.42 4.15 2.46
N LYS A 6 5.38 4.96 2.95
CA LYS A 6 6.51 5.46 2.14
C LYS A 6 7.51 4.35 1.83
N ASP A 7 7.74 3.43 2.78
CA ASP A 7 8.64 2.30 2.59
C ASP A 7 8.06 1.30 1.59
N VAL A 8 6.76 0.99 1.75
CA VAL A 8 6.02 0.19 0.78
C VAL A 8 6.07 0.81 -0.62
N ALA A 9 5.85 2.13 -0.72
CA ALA A 9 5.90 2.85 -2.00
C ALA A 9 7.28 2.77 -2.66
N LYS A 10 8.35 2.97 -1.89
CA LYS A 10 9.74 2.84 -2.37
C LYS A 10 10.04 1.44 -2.87
N ALA A 11 9.71 0.41 -2.09
CA ALA A 11 9.96 -0.97 -2.46
C ALA A 11 9.13 -1.40 -3.70
N ALA A 12 7.89 -0.93 -3.80
CA ALA A 12 7.00 -1.23 -4.92
C ALA A 12 7.30 -0.38 -6.17
N ASN A 13 8.22 0.59 -6.06
CA ASN A 13 8.55 1.56 -7.11
C ASN A 13 7.34 2.36 -7.59
N VAL A 14 6.46 2.73 -6.65
CA VAL A 14 5.25 3.52 -6.92
C VAL A 14 5.20 4.75 -6.02
N SER A 15 4.31 5.68 -6.34
CA SER A 15 4.05 6.82 -5.44
C SER A 15 3.26 6.37 -4.20
N PRO A 16 3.44 7.01 -3.04
CA PRO A 16 2.63 6.73 -1.84
C PRO A 16 1.12 6.96 -2.07
N SER A 17 0.77 7.87 -2.98
CA SER A 17 -0.59 8.07 -3.49
C SER A 17 -1.14 6.85 -4.24
N THR A 18 -0.29 6.11 -4.96
CA THR A 18 -0.67 4.84 -5.61
C THR A 18 -0.91 3.75 -4.57
N VAL A 19 -0.06 3.64 -3.55
CA VAL A 19 -0.28 2.70 -2.43
C VAL A 19 -1.60 3.01 -1.72
N SER A 20 -1.89 4.28 -1.44
CA SER A 20 -3.17 4.70 -0.87
C SER A 20 -4.37 4.32 -1.75
N ARG A 21 -4.27 4.49 -3.08
CA ARG A 21 -5.29 4.06 -4.04
C ARG A 21 -5.46 2.54 -4.07
N VAL A 22 -4.38 1.77 -4.01
CA VAL A 22 -4.41 0.30 -3.94
C VAL A 22 -5.11 -0.17 -2.66
N LEU A 23 -4.78 0.44 -1.53
CA LEU A 23 -5.39 0.14 -0.23
C LEU A 23 -6.86 0.55 -0.15
N SER A 24 -7.25 1.59 -0.91
CA SER A 24 -8.64 2.07 -1.01
C SER A 24 -9.44 1.34 -2.10
N ASP A 25 -8.90 0.26 -2.66
CA ASP A 25 -9.48 -0.55 -3.74
C ASP A 25 -9.88 0.25 -5.00
N ASN A 26 -9.03 1.21 -5.40
CA ASN A 26 -9.28 1.99 -6.61
C ASN A 26 -8.98 1.17 -7.88
N GLU A 27 -9.99 1.04 -8.73
CA GLU A 27 -9.99 0.24 -9.96
C GLU A 27 -9.02 0.74 -11.05
N LYS A 28 -8.49 1.95 -10.91
CA LYS A 28 -7.57 2.57 -11.90
C LYS A 28 -6.14 2.05 -11.85
N ILE A 29 -5.82 1.13 -10.93
CA ILE A 29 -4.46 0.59 -10.78
C ILE A 29 -4.36 -0.74 -11.51
N SER A 30 -3.31 -0.89 -12.32
CA SER A 30 -3.01 -2.15 -13.02
C SER A 30 -2.90 -3.31 -12.03
N PRO A 31 -3.42 -4.51 -12.39
CA PRO A 31 -3.38 -5.68 -11.51
C PRO A 31 -1.94 -6.05 -11.10
N GLU A 32 -0.99 -5.92 -12.03
CA GLU A 32 0.45 -6.15 -11.75
C GLU A 32 0.97 -5.26 -10.61
N THR A 33 0.64 -3.97 -10.64
CA THR A 33 1.02 -3.01 -9.59
C THR A 33 0.31 -3.34 -8.28
N LYS A 34 -0.96 -3.75 -8.32
CA LYS A 34 -1.74 -4.13 -7.15
C LYS A 34 -1.11 -5.34 -6.45
N GLU A 35 -0.77 -6.38 -7.20
CA GLU A 35 -0.11 -7.58 -6.69
C GLU A 35 1.27 -7.28 -6.09
N ARG A 36 2.08 -6.46 -6.78
CA ARG A 36 3.40 -6.06 -6.29
C ARG A 36 3.32 -5.31 -4.96
N VAL A 37 2.39 -4.35 -4.86
CA VAL A 37 2.15 -3.62 -3.60
C VAL A 37 1.67 -4.58 -2.51
N LEU A 38 0.72 -5.47 -2.80
CA LEU A 38 0.20 -6.45 -1.83
C LEU A 38 1.29 -7.40 -1.30
N ASN A 39 2.20 -7.86 -2.15
CA ASN A 39 3.33 -8.70 -1.75
C ASN A 39 4.26 -7.94 -0.80
N ILE A 40 4.63 -6.71 -1.16
CA ILE A 40 5.52 -5.88 -0.35
C ILE A 40 4.87 -5.48 0.97
N VAL A 41 3.57 -5.20 0.97
CA VAL A 41 2.78 -4.95 2.18
C VAL A 41 2.84 -6.15 3.12
N LYS A 42 2.75 -7.39 2.59
CA LYS A 42 2.92 -8.62 3.37
C LYS A 42 4.35 -8.78 3.90
N GLU A 43 5.35 -8.61 3.03
CA GLU A 43 6.77 -8.75 3.41
C GLU A 43 7.18 -7.75 4.49
N LEU A 44 6.71 -6.51 4.38
CA LEU A 44 7.02 -5.44 5.32
C LEU A 44 6.12 -5.47 6.57
N HIS A 45 5.19 -6.43 6.66
CA HIS A 45 4.16 -6.47 7.71
C HIS A 45 3.46 -5.11 7.87
N TYR A 46 3.23 -4.41 6.76
CA TYR A 46 2.53 -3.15 6.75
C TYR A 46 1.05 -3.42 6.94
N HIS A 47 0.54 -3.14 8.14
CA HIS A 47 -0.89 -3.20 8.38
C HIS A 47 -1.48 -1.81 8.15
N PRO A 48 -2.23 -1.58 7.06
CA PRO A 48 -2.99 -0.34 6.91
C PRO A 48 -3.91 -0.25 8.13
N ASN A 49 -3.69 0.76 8.96
CA ASN A 49 -4.47 0.94 10.18
C ASN A 49 -5.85 1.46 9.77
N ILE A 50 -6.76 0.53 9.47
CA ILE A 50 -8.17 0.78 9.11
C ILE A 50 -8.91 1.59 10.19
N THR A 51 -8.36 1.65 11.40
CA THR A 51 -8.87 2.40 12.55
C THR A 51 -8.82 3.92 12.35
N ALA A 52 -8.04 4.44 11.39
CA ALA A 52 -8.00 5.88 11.09
C ALA A 52 -9.23 6.39 10.30
N ARG A 53 -10.18 5.52 9.95
CA ARG A 53 -11.38 5.90 9.16
C ARG A 53 -12.59 6.34 10.00
N ASN A 54 -12.55 6.20 11.33
CA ASN A 54 -13.64 6.65 12.19
C ASN A 54 -13.10 7.47 13.37
N LEU A 55 -13.22 8.80 13.27
CA LEU A 55 -13.47 9.74 14.36
C LEU A 55 -14.05 11.02 13.78
#